data_AF-A0A3L7U6A0-F1
#
_entry.id   AF-A0A3L7U6A0-F1
#
_cell.length_a   1.000
_cell.length_b   1.000
_cell.length_c   1.000
_cell.angle_alpha   90.00
_cell.angle_beta   90.00
_cell.angle_gamma   90.00
#
_symmetry.space_group_name_H-M   'P 1'
#
loop_
_entity.id
_entity.type
_entity.pdbx_description
1 polymer ?
#
loop_
_entity_poly.entity_id
_entity_poly.type
_entity_poly.pdbx_seq_one_letter_code
_entity_poly.pdbx_strand_id
1 'polypeptide(L)'
;MNCEQVRARLSEFYDGELPADKTAEISEHVNSCDVCTAELRSFGQIGGLFREERELAISAGNWAKIVVRLDERNRPFRRWSFPRSMYRWLPLIVTSLLSPWRLAIGQHRQHRMTRSIVWSQLTFIRL
;
A
#
# COMPACT_ATOMS: atom_id res chain seq x y z
N MET A 1 35.31 12.80 -30.40
CA MET A 1 35.43 11.45 -29.82
C MET A 1 35.86 10.47 -30.90
N ASN A 2 36.56 9.39 -30.57
CA ASN A 2 36.97 8.37 -31.56
C ASN A 2 36.01 7.16 -31.56
N CYS A 3 36.10 6.31 -32.58
CA CYS A 3 35.22 5.15 -32.73
C CYS A 3 35.35 4.15 -31.56
N GLU A 4 36.56 3.93 -31.03
CA GLU A 4 36.77 3.00 -29.92
C GLU A 4 36.00 3.42 -28.66
N GLN A 5 36.11 4.69 -28.29
CA GLN A 5 35.42 5.29 -27.15
C GLN A 5 33.90 5.24 -27.32
N VAL A 6 33.42 5.48 -28.54
CA VAL A 6 31.99 5.40 -28.86
C VAL A 6 31.50 3.96 -28.76
N ARG A 7 32.22 3.00 -29.37
CA ARG A 7 31.86 1.58 -29.36
C ARG A 7 31.75 1.00 -27.95
N ALA A 8 32.67 1.39 -27.07
CA ALA A 8 32.63 0.99 -25.66
C ALA A 8 31.35 1.40 -24.92
N ARG A 9 30.65 2.44 -25.41
CA ARG A 9 29.45 3.02 -24.78
C ARG A 9 28.19 2.95 -25.65
N LEU A 10 28.26 2.30 -26.82
CA LEU A 10 27.15 2.23 -27.77
C LEU A 10 25.94 1.50 -27.16
N SER A 11 26.14 0.49 -26.31
CA SER A 11 25.04 -0.21 -25.64
C SER A 11 24.32 0.71 -24.65
N GLU A 12 25.07 1.37 -23.76
CA GLU A 12 24.52 2.32 -22.79
C GLU A 12 23.79 3.49 -23.49
N PHE A 13 24.34 3.94 -24.64
CA PHE A 13 23.69 4.93 -25.49
C PHE A 13 22.37 4.42 -26.08
N TYR A 14 22.34 3.18 -26.56
CA TYR A 14 21.13 2.56 -27.12
C TYR A 14 20.02 2.39 -26.07
N ASP A 15 20.40 2.03 -24.84
CA ASP A 15 19.47 1.84 -23.73
C ASP A 15 19.05 3.17 -23.07
N GLY A 16 19.73 4.28 -23.37
CA GLY A 16 19.43 5.61 -22.82
C GLY A 16 19.99 5.86 -21.42
N GLU A 17 21.01 5.10 -21.01
CA GLU A 17 21.58 5.11 -19.66
C GLU A 17 22.73 6.13 -19.48
N LEU A 18 23.12 6.82 -20.55
CA LEU A 18 24.20 7.79 -20.50
C LEU A 18 23.75 9.17 -20.01
N PRO A 19 24.62 9.91 -19.29
CA PRO A 19 24.36 11.29 -18.94
C PRO A 19 24.31 12.18 -20.20
N ALA A 20 23.56 13.29 -20.11
CA ALA A 20 23.20 14.10 -21.27
C ALA A 20 24.40 14.63 -22.08
N ASP A 21 25.50 14.96 -21.41
CA ASP A 21 26.76 15.38 -22.03
C ASP A 21 27.34 14.27 -22.93
N LYS A 22 27.38 13.03 -22.44
CA LYS A 22 27.88 11.88 -23.19
C LYS A 22 26.94 11.41 -24.28
N THR A 23 25.63 11.51 -24.06
CA THR A 23 24.64 11.26 -25.09
C THR A 23 24.80 12.22 -26.27
N ALA A 24 25.05 13.51 -26.02
CA ALA A 24 25.29 14.49 -27.08
C ALA A 24 26.58 14.18 -27.87
N GLU A 25 27.69 13.91 -27.18
CA GLU A 25 28.98 13.58 -27.81
C GLU A 25 28.89 12.31 -28.69
N ILE A 26 28.20 11.26 -28.21
CA ILE A 26 28.01 10.03 -28.98
C ILE A 26 27.07 10.24 -30.16
N SER A 27 25.96 10.97 -29.95
CA SER A 27 25.00 11.27 -31.01
C SER A 27 25.66 12.00 -32.18
N GLU A 28 26.48 13.02 -31.91
CA GLU A 28 27.24 13.73 -32.94
C GLU A 28 28.15 12.79 -33.76
N HIS A 29 28.86 11.88 -33.08
CA HIS A 29 29.73 10.92 -33.76
C HIS A 29 28.94 9.91 -34.58
N VAL A 30 27.88 9.32 -34.02
CA VAL A 30 27.07 8.32 -34.72
C VAL A 30 26.48 8.94 -35.98
N ASN A 31 25.95 10.17 -35.92
CA ASN A 31 25.37 10.86 -37.07
C ASN A 31 26.36 11.13 -38.22
N SER A 32 27.66 11.07 -37.96
CA SER A 32 28.72 11.33 -38.96
C SER A 32 29.59 10.10 -39.29
N CYS A 33 29.40 8.98 -38.60
CA CYS A 33 30.20 7.77 -38.75
C CYS A 33 29.33 6.57 -39.14
N ASP A 34 29.46 6.12 -40.39
CA ASP A 34 28.70 4.98 -40.92
C ASP A 34 28.96 3.68 -40.15
N VAL A 35 30.20 3.48 -39.68
CA VAL A 35 30.59 2.27 -38.93
C VAL A 35 29.86 2.20 -37.59
N CYS A 36 29.91 3.28 -36.79
CA CYS A 36 29.23 3.35 -35.50
C CYS A 36 27.70 3.35 -35.67
N THR A 37 27.18 3.94 -36.74
CA THR A 37 25.76 3.86 -37.11
C THR A 37 25.33 2.42 -37.42
N ALA A 38 26.11 1.69 -38.20
CA ALA A 38 25.81 0.29 -38.52
C ALA A 38 25.83 -0.60 -37.27
N GLU A 39 26.79 -0.39 -36.38
CA GLU A 39 26.90 -1.12 -35.11
C GLU A 39 25.73 -0.79 -34.18
N LEU A 40 25.34 0.48 -34.05
CA LEU A 40 24.16 0.87 -33.28
C LEU A 40 22.88 0.21 -33.79
N ARG A 41 22.70 0.13 -35.12
CA ARG A 41 21.52 -0.53 -35.72
C ARG A 41 21.46 -2.02 -35.41
N SER A 42 22.61 -2.68 -35.23
CA SER A 42 22.66 -4.12 -34.93
C SER A 42 21.96 -4.47 -33.61
N PHE A 43 21.99 -3.58 -32.62
CA PHE A 43 21.28 -3.76 -31.35
C PHE A 43 19.75 -3.81 -31.54
N GLY A 44 19.22 -2.97 -32.43
CA GLY A 44 17.79 -2.99 -32.79
C GLY A 44 17.38 -4.25 -33.55
N GLN A 45 18.26 -4.80 -34.40
CA GLN A 45 18.00 -6.02 -35.15
C GLN A 45 17.85 -7.23 -34.23
N ILE A 46 18.70 -7.36 -33.21
CA ILE A 46 18.61 -8.43 -32.22
C ILE A 46 17.26 -8.38 -31.48
N GLY A 47 16.84 -7.19 -31.03
CA GLY A 47 15.53 -7.01 -30.39
C GLY A 47 14.35 -7.30 -31.32
N GLY A 48 14.50 -7.02 -32.61
CA GLY A 48 13.50 -7.33 -33.65
C GLY A 48 13.21 -8.83 -33.77
N LEU A 49 14.25 -9.66 -33.77
CA LEU A 49 14.12 -11.11 -33.87
C LEU A 49 13.29 -11.70 -32.71
N PHE A 50 13.54 -11.24 -31.48
CA PHE A 50 12.77 -11.69 -30.31
C PHE A 50 11.32 -11.19 -30.31
N ARG A 51 11.06 -10.01 -30.90
CA ARG A 51 9.70 -9.45 -30.99
C ARG A 51 8.83 -10.29 -31.92
N GLU A 52 9.36 -10.66 -33.07
CA GLU A 52 8.66 -11.48 -34.07
C GLU A 52 8.28 -12.86 -33.50
N GLU A 53 9.18 -13.50 -32.76
CA GLU A 53 8.90 -14.79 -32.09
C GLU A 53 7.81 -14.65 -31.01
N ARG A 54 7.82 -13.54 -30.25
CA ARG A 54 6.89 -13.34 -29.13
C ARG A 54 5.44 -13.13 -29.57
N GLU A 55 5.20 -12.50 -30.72
CA GLU A 55 3.83 -12.30 -31.23
C GLU A 55 3.11 -13.63 -31.49
N LEU A 56 3.85 -14.68 -31.86
CA LEU A 56 3.30 -16.03 -32.04
C LEU A 56 2.95 -16.71 -30.70
N ALA A 57 3.66 -16.38 -29.63
CA ALA A 57 3.51 -17.03 -28.32
C ALA A 57 2.30 -16.51 -27.50
N ILE A 58 1.83 -15.29 -27.76
CA ILE A 58 0.68 -14.71 -27.06
C ILE A 58 -0.61 -15.08 -27.81
N SER A 59 -0.99 -16.35 -27.75
CA SER A 59 -2.34 -16.76 -28.16
C SER A 59 -3.39 -15.98 -27.35
N ALA A 60 -4.50 -15.61 -27.97
CA ALA A 60 -5.58 -14.81 -27.35
C ALA A 60 -6.11 -15.40 -26.02
N GLY A 61 -5.97 -16.72 -25.80
CA GLY A 61 -6.34 -17.38 -24.56
C GLY A 61 -5.48 -17.02 -23.33
N ASN A 62 -4.26 -16.52 -23.53
CA ASN A 62 -3.37 -16.15 -22.43
C ASN A 62 -3.79 -14.85 -21.74
N TRP A 63 -4.24 -13.85 -22.50
CA TRP A 63 -4.73 -12.58 -21.95
C TRP A 63 -6.00 -12.74 -21.13
N ALA A 64 -6.96 -13.55 -21.60
CA ALA A 64 -8.17 -13.84 -20.84
C ALA A 64 -7.85 -14.41 -19.44
N LYS A 65 -6.87 -15.32 -19.35
CA LYS A 65 -6.40 -15.88 -18.07
C LYS A 65 -5.70 -14.86 -17.17
N ILE A 66 -5.03 -13.86 -17.74
CA ILE A 66 -4.40 -12.77 -16.97
C ILE A 66 -5.47 -11.83 -16.43
N VAL A 67 -6.44 -11.45 -17.25
CA VAL A 67 -7.57 -10.59 -16.84
C VAL A 67 -8.35 -11.22 -15.69
N VAL A 68 -8.67 -12.52 -15.78
CA VAL A 68 -9.36 -13.24 -14.70
C VAL A 68 -8.55 -13.22 -13.40
N ARG A 69 -7.23 -13.48 -13.46
CA ARG A 69 -6.37 -13.45 -12.27
C ARG A 69 -6.24 -12.06 -11.66
N LEU A 70 -6.21 -11.00 -12.48
CA LEU A 70 -6.20 -9.62 -12.00
C LEU A 70 -7.54 -9.25 -11.34
N ASP A 71 -8.67 -9.66 -11.91
CA ASP A 71 -9.99 -9.47 -11.29
C ASP A 71 -10.06 -10.18 -9.94
N GLU A 72 -9.72 -11.48 -9.88
CA GLU A 72 -9.73 -12.26 -8.65
C GLU A 72 -8.86 -11.65 -7.54
N ARG A 73 -7.64 -11.21 -7.89
CA ARG A 73 -6.75 -10.54 -6.93
C ARG A 73 -7.30 -9.20 -6.46
N ASN A 74 -7.96 -8.46 -7.35
CA ASN A 74 -8.53 -7.16 -7.05
C ASN A 74 -9.96 -7.22 -6.50
N ARG A 75 -10.52 -8.43 -6.32
CA ARG A 75 -11.79 -8.58 -5.63
C ARG A 75 -11.62 -8.04 -4.22
N PRO A 76 -12.39 -7.01 -3.83
CA PRO A 76 -12.35 -6.55 -2.45
C PRO A 76 -12.67 -7.75 -1.58
N PHE A 77 -11.77 -8.08 -0.64
CA PHE A 77 -12.02 -9.08 0.39
C PHE A 77 -13.42 -8.78 0.90
N ARG A 78 -14.37 -9.70 0.68
CA ARG A 78 -15.81 -9.45 0.85
C ARG A 78 -16.00 -9.07 2.31
N ARG A 79 -15.92 -7.77 2.58
CA ARG A 79 -15.99 -7.24 3.94
C ARG A 79 -17.37 -7.66 4.37
N TRP A 80 -17.41 -8.55 5.36
CA TRP A 80 -18.67 -9.01 5.91
C TRP A 80 -19.26 -7.80 6.63
N SER A 81 -19.86 -6.91 5.86
CA SER A 81 -20.67 -5.82 6.33
C SER A 81 -21.94 -6.50 6.80
N PHE A 82 -21.93 -6.89 8.08
CA PHE A 82 -23.15 -7.16 8.81
C PHE A 82 -24.19 -6.14 8.38
N PRO A 83 -25.40 -6.57 7.97
CA PRO A 83 -26.40 -5.64 7.48
C PRO A 83 -26.60 -4.56 8.54
N ARG A 84 -26.65 -3.28 8.16
CA ARG A 84 -26.88 -2.15 9.09
C ARG A 84 -28.10 -2.39 10.02
N SER A 85 -29.05 -3.21 9.57
CA SER A 85 -30.18 -3.76 10.35
C SER A 85 -29.77 -4.47 11.65
N MET A 86 -28.65 -5.19 11.67
CA MET A 86 -28.14 -5.90 12.84
C MET A 86 -27.63 -4.96 13.93
N TYR A 87 -27.08 -3.80 13.55
CA TYR A 87 -26.69 -2.75 14.50
C TYR A 87 -27.87 -1.91 15.00
N ARG A 88 -29.07 -2.06 14.40
CA ARG A 88 -30.29 -1.36 14.81
C ARG A 88 -30.83 -1.84 16.16
N TRP A 89 -30.39 -3.00 16.64
CA TRP A 89 -30.82 -3.61 17.91
C TRP A 89 -29.75 -3.55 19.02
N LEU A 90 -28.52 -3.10 18.71
CA LEU A 90 -27.46 -2.91 19.72
C LEU A 90 -27.83 -2.01 20.91
N PRO A 91 -28.57 -0.89 20.76
CA PRO A 91 -28.89 -0.05 21.91
C PRO A 91 -29.88 -0.70 22.90
N LEU A 92 -30.58 -1.78 22.51
CA LEU A 92 -31.50 -2.49 23.42
C LEU A 92 -30.79 -3.50 24.33
N ILE A 93 -29.60 -3.97 23.95
CA ILE A 93 -28.80 -4.89 24.79
C ILE A 93 -27.96 -4.10 25.82
N VAL A 94 -27.49 -2.90 25.47
CA VAL A 94 -26.64 -2.08 26.36
C VAL A 94 -27.44 -1.34 27.44
N THR A 95 -28.68 -0.94 27.16
CA THR A 95 -29.50 -0.16 28.09
C THR A 95 -30.06 -0.96 29.28
N SER A 96 -30.11 -2.30 29.19
CA SER A 96 -30.65 -3.14 30.25
C SER A 96 -29.71 -3.34 31.46
N LEU A 97 -28.43 -2.96 31.38
CA LEU A 97 -27.45 -3.16 32.46
C LEU A 97 -27.14 -1.91 33.31
N LEU A 98 -27.71 -0.75 32.98
CA LEU A 98 -27.47 0.52 33.70
C LEU A 98 -28.69 1.06 34.48
N SER A 99 -29.72 0.24 34.70
CA SER A 99 -30.89 0.62 35.51
C SER A 99 -31.06 -0.24 36.77
N PRO A 100 -30.17 -0.08 37.76
CA PRO A 100 -30.67 -0.10 39.13
C PRO A 100 -30.00 0.95 40.04
N TRP A 101 -29.95 2.24 39.66
CA TRP A 101 -29.48 3.32 40.55
C TRP A 101 -30.43 4.54 40.60
N ARG A 102 -31.73 4.34 40.33
CA ARG A 102 -32.73 5.41 40.40
C ARG A 102 -33.81 5.25 41.47
N LEU A 103 -33.76 4.20 42.29
CA LEU A 103 -34.76 3.96 43.36
C LEU A 103 -34.20 3.98 44.79
N ALA A 104 -32.92 4.30 45.00
CA ALA A 104 -32.29 4.26 46.34
C ALA A 104 -32.21 5.60 47.09
N ILE A 105 -32.60 6.75 46.50
CA ILE A 105 -32.39 8.09 47.11
C ILE A 105 -33.67 8.65 47.78
N GLY A 106 -34.70 7.82 47.99
CA GLY A 106 -36.03 8.27 48.46
C GLY A 106 -36.38 8.07 49.93
N GLN A 107 -35.50 7.56 50.81
CA GLN A 107 -35.97 7.01 52.11
C GLN A 107 -35.17 7.37 53.37
N HIS A 108 -34.13 8.21 53.31
CA HIS A 108 -33.23 8.41 54.46
C HIS A 108 -33.47 9.72 55.25
N ARG A 109 -34.72 10.00 55.63
CA ARG A 109 -35.11 11.14 56.48
C ARG A 109 -35.86 10.73 57.77
N GLN A 110 -35.47 9.66 58.45
CA GLN A 110 -36.02 9.33 59.78
C GLN A 110 -35.06 8.54 60.69
N HIS A 111 -33.83 8.99 60.96
CA HIS A 111 -33.10 8.50 62.15
C HIS A 111 -32.22 9.62 62.75
N ARG A 112 -32.89 10.65 63.27
CA ARG A 112 -32.41 11.39 64.45
C ARG A 112 -32.60 10.45 65.65
N MET A 113 -31.70 10.53 66.61
CA MET A 113 -31.68 9.79 67.88
C MET A 113 -31.21 8.34 67.76
N THR A 114 -29.91 8.12 67.94
CA THR A 114 -29.39 7.52 69.18
C THR A 114 -27.86 7.35 69.07
N ARG A 115 -27.17 7.78 70.13
CA ARG A 115 -25.81 7.38 70.55
C ARG A 115 -24.64 7.86 69.68
N SER A 116 -23.99 8.98 69.99
CA SER A 116 -23.09 9.24 71.14
C SER A 116 -21.88 8.31 71.19
N ILE A 117 -20.71 8.91 71.39
CA ILE A 117 -19.39 8.31 71.70
C ILE A 117 -18.56 8.01 70.45
N VAL A 118 -17.34 8.52 70.24
CA VAL A 118 -16.53 9.63 70.77
C VAL A 118 -15.37 9.69 69.78
N TRP A 119 -15.00 10.90 69.36
CA TRP A 119 -13.78 11.15 68.59
C TRP A 119 -12.57 10.75 69.42
N SER A 120 -11.62 10.02 68.85
CA SER A 120 -10.21 10.32 69.10
C SER A 120 -9.27 9.43 68.31
N GLN A 121 -8.47 10.12 67.53
CA GLN A 121 -7.02 10.05 67.61
C GLN A 121 -6.30 9.02 66.75
N LEU A 122 -5.14 9.54 66.32
CA LEU A 122 -3.92 8.86 65.94
C LEU A 122 -3.84 8.44 64.47
N THR A 123 -3.28 9.31 63.61
CA THR A 123 -1.83 9.49 63.38
C THR A 123 -1.25 8.33 62.57
N PHE A 124 -0.83 8.54 61.33
CA PHE A 124 0.51 9.06 60.96
C PHE A 124 1.43 7.88 60.54
N ILE A 125 2.06 8.04 59.37
CA ILE A 125 3.28 7.36 58.85
C ILE A 125 3.16 5.91 58.34
N ARG A 126 3.49 5.69 57.04
CA ARG A 126 4.72 4.99 56.57
C ARG A 126 4.72 4.75 55.05
N LEU A 127 5.47 5.60 54.35
CA LEU A 127 6.49 5.15 53.39
C LEU A 127 7.72 4.71 54.19
#